data_AF-A0A495ZRP5-F1
#
_entry.id   AF-A0A495ZRP5-F1
#
_cell.length_a   1.000
_cell.length_b   1.000
_cell.length_c   1.000
_cell.angle_alpha   90.00
_cell.angle_beta   90.00
_cell.angle_gamma   90.00
#
_symmetry.space_group_name_H-M   'P 1'
#
loop_
_entity.id
_entity.type
_entity.pdbx_description
1 polymer ?
#
loop_
_entity_poly.entity_id
_entity_poly.type
_entity_poly.pdbx_seq_one_letter_code
_entity_poly.pdbx_strand_id
1 'polypeptide(L)'
;MKCLIFLLLLLPIFSASAGWESVESPHFRVYYKEGTVDPVSILRISEEFYAELPQLTSRMPAGMIDIWVCDTQKEFQASVHAPIQDWAVGCAFPLSRRIVILNPKHIALAKLQLVQVLRHEIAHVLFGQCTRKTVREIPLWFIEGIAIYFAEEWVPSRHETLLKHIFSRSILPLHELERSFPRTQAGADLAYAESQDTVRWLVEVKGRDVLFSLIAELHAGSNFSTAFETVVGWDLATYDILWRESLTERYQWASLFSNSYVLWGGFGGLALIGYLVCWNRRRRHLNKLAQQENSIDPFFRF
;
A
#
# COMPACT_ATOMS: atom_id res chain seq x y z
N MET A 1 -36.76 -12.63 -64.79
CA MET A 1 -35.81 -13.46 -64.03
C MET A 1 -35.69 -12.89 -62.63
N LYS A 2 -36.03 -13.69 -61.62
CA LYS A 2 -36.01 -13.37 -60.18
C LYS A 2 -34.56 -13.47 -59.67
N CYS A 3 -34.09 -12.52 -58.87
CA CYS A 3 -32.98 -12.71 -57.93
C CYS A 3 -33.03 -11.56 -56.91
N LEU A 4 -33.85 -11.70 -55.86
CA LEU A 4 -33.44 -12.01 -54.48
C LEU A 4 -32.40 -11.04 -53.89
N ILE A 5 -32.96 -9.98 -53.29
CA ILE A 5 -32.68 -9.43 -51.95
C ILE A 5 -31.54 -10.12 -51.18
N PHE A 6 -30.53 -9.33 -50.81
CA PHE A 6 -29.74 -9.58 -49.60
C PHE A 6 -29.79 -8.33 -48.72
N LEU A 7 -30.81 -8.28 -47.86
CA LEU A 7 -30.95 -7.30 -46.80
C LEU A 7 -29.96 -7.71 -45.69
N LEU A 8 -28.83 -7.03 -45.60
CA LEU A 8 -27.90 -7.16 -44.48
C LEU A 8 -28.56 -6.54 -43.23
N LEU A 9 -29.34 -7.37 -42.52
CA LEU A 9 -29.71 -7.13 -41.13
C LEU A 9 -28.43 -7.26 -40.29
N LEU A 10 -27.82 -6.12 -39.99
CA LEU A 10 -26.89 -5.97 -38.86
C LEU A 10 -27.69 -6.22 -37.57
N LEU A 11 -27.81 -7.49 -37.19
CA LEU A 11 -28.21 -7.87 -35.85
C LEU A 11 -27.11 -7.40 -34.88
N PRO A 12 -27.45 -6.71 -33.78
CA PRO A 12 -26.47 -6.41 -32.75
C PRO A 12 -25.96 -7.73 -32.17
N ILE A 13 -24.65 -7.90 -32.12
CA ILE A 13 -23.99 -8.93 -31.32
C ILE A 13 -24.19 -8.53 -29.86
N PHE A 14 -25.34 -8.89 -29.30
CA PHE A 14 -25.56 -8.90 -27.86
C PHE A 14 -25.50 -10.35 -27.40
N SER A 15 -24.29 -10.86 -27.22
CA SER A 15 -24.11 -12.00 -26.31
C SER A 15 -23.87 -11.44 -24.92
N ALA A 16 -24.93 -10.89 -24.32
CA ALA A 16 -25.03 -10.86 -22.87
C ALA A 16 -25.03 -12.34 -22.42
N SER A 17 -23.94 -12.76 -21.78
CA SER A 17 -24.02 -13.88 -20.86
C SER A 17 -25.16 -13.55 -19.89
N ALA A 18 -26.22 -14.36 -19.89
CA ALA A 18 -27.45 -14.10 -19.14
C ALA A 18 -27.13 -13.75 -17.67
N GLY A 19 -27.17 -12.46 -17.34
CA GLY A 19 -26.91 -11.93 -15.99
C GLY A 19 -25.95 -10.73 -15.91
N TRP A 20 -25.08 -10.48 -16.90
CA TRP A 20 -24.14 -9.36 -16.85
C TRP A 20 -24.64 -8.14 -17.63
N GLU A 21 -24.62 -6.99 -16.97
CA GLU A 21 -24.80 -5.65 -17.54
C GLU A 21 -23.48 -4.90 -17.60
N SER A 22 -23.43 -3.83 -18.39
CA SER A 22 -22.25 -2.98 -18.46
C SER A 22 -22.58 -1.49 -18.56
N VAL A 23 -21.78 -0.66 -17.91
CA VAL A 23 -21.73 0.79 -18.11
C VAL A 23 -20.35 1.22 -18.53
N GLU A 24 -20.28 2.30 -19.30
CA GLU A 24 -19.04 2.81 -19.90
C GLU A 24 -18.75 4.26 -19.50
N SER A 25 -17.47 4.60 -19.56
CA SER A 25 -16.86 5.92 -19.42
C SER A 25 -15.76 6.05 -20.49
N PRO A 26 -15.12 7.22 -20.66
CA PRO A 26 -14.07 7.38 -21.67
C PRO A 26 -12.95 6.33 -21.62
N HIS A 27 -12.50 5.92 -20.42
CA HIS A 27 -11.37 5.01 -20.24
C HIS A 27 -11.74 3.66 -19.64
N PHE A 28 -12.94 3.49 -19.08
CA PHE A 28 -13.35 2.27 -18.39
C PHE A 28 -14.70 1.72 -18.85
N ARG A 29 -14.83 0.39 -18.79
CA ARG A 29 -16.10 -0.33 -18.87
C ARG A 29 -16.25 -1.21 -17.63
N VAL A 30 -17.38 -1.10 -16.95
CA VAL A 30 -17.67 -1.90 -15.76
C VAL A 30 -18.75 -2.92 -16.08
N TYR A 31 -18.45 -4.20 -15.87
CA TYR A 31 -19.40 -5.32 -15.94
C TYR A 31 -19.88 -5.67 -14.54
N TYR A 32 -21.20 -5.73 -14.35
CA TYR A 32 -21.84 -5.98 -13.06
C TYR A 32 -23.15 -6.78 -13.25
N LYS A 33 -23.77 -7.19 -12.14
CA LYS A 33 -25.11 -7.79 -12.13
C LYS A 33 -26.10 -6.81 -11.54
N GLU A 34 -27.32 -6.73 -12.10
CA GLU A 34 -28.33 -5.77 -11.63
C GLU A 34 -28.56 -5.90 -10.10
N GLY A 35 -28.59 -4.78 -9.39
CA GLY A 35 -28.79 -4.74 -7.93
C GLY A 35 -27.58 -5.19 -7.09
N THR A 36 -26.45 -5.58 -7.70
CA THR A 36 -25.27 -6.01 -6.93
C THR A 36 -24.35 -4.87 -6.51
N VAL A 37 -24.18 -3.83 -7.31
CA VAL A 37 -23.25 -2.72 -7.00
C VAL A 37 -23.77 -1.42 -7.61
N ASP A 38 -23.24 -0.28 -7.17
CA ASP A 38 -23.37 0.99 -7.88
C ASP A 38 -22.21 1.12 -8.88
N PRO A 39 -22.42 0.82 -10.17
CA PRO A 39 -21.34 0.82 -11.15
C PRO A 39 -20.93 2.25 -11.55
N VAL A 40 -21.80 3.25 -11.36
CA VAL A 40 -21.47 4.66 -11.62
C VAL A 40 -20.44 5.16 -10.62
N SER A 41 -20.56 4.77 -9.35
CA SER A 41 -19.52 5.06 -8.35
C SER A 41 -18.17 4.44 -8.72
N ILE A 42 -18.14 3.22 -9.26
CA ILE A 42 -16.90 2.56 -9.71
C ILE A 42 -16.27 3.32 -10.88
N LEU A 43 -17.06 3.68 -11.90
CA LEU A 43 -16.59 4.49 -13.03
C LEU A 43 -16.02 5.81 -12.56
N ARG A 44 -16.72 6.51 -11.65
CA ARG A 44 -16.25 7.80 -11.10
C ARG A 44 -14.91 7.67 -10.38
N ILE A 45 -14.76 6.69 -9.48
CA ILE A 45 -13.49 6.44 -8.76
C ILE A 45 -12.37 6.13 -9.74
N SER A 46 -12.67 5.33 -10.77
CA SER A 46 -11.69 4.89 -11.77
C SER A 46 -11.20 6.05 -12.64
N GLU A 47 -12.12 6.89 -13.14
CA GLU A 47 -11.80 8.06 -13.94
C GLU A 47 -11.08 9.16 -13.13
N GLU A 48 -11.49 9.38 -11.88
CA GLU A 48 -10.79 10.30 -10.96
C GLU A 48 -9.32 9.86 -10.80
N PHE A 49 -9.08 8.59 -10.49
CA PHE A 49 -7.72 8.07 -10.31
C PHE A 49 -6.90 8.06 -11.62
N TYR A 50 -7.54 7.76 -12.76
CA TYR A 50 -6.88 7.80 -14.06
C TYR A 50 -6.38 9.23 -14.39
N ALA A 51 -7.16 10.26 -14.04
CA ALA A 51 -6.77 11.65 -14.23
C ALA A 51 -5.62 12.10 -13.30
N GLU A 52 -5.45 11.46 -12.13
CA GLU A 52 -4.39 11.77 -11.17
C GLU A 52 -2.98 11.33 -11.62
N LEU A 53 -2.88 10.43 -12.61
CA LEU A 53 -1.61 9.84 -13.08
C LEU A 53 -1.27 10.16 -14.55
N PRO A 54 -1.21 11.44 -14.96
CA PRO A 54 -1.01 11.84 -16.36
C PRO A 54 0.30 11.32 -16.96
N GLN A 55 1.34 11.11 -16.15
CA GLN A 55 2.63 10.59 -16.60
C GLN A 55 2.54 9.14 -17.09
N LEU A 56 1.58 8.35 -16.57
CA LEU A 56 1.31 6.99 -17.01
C LEU A 56 0.25 6.97 -18.11
N THR A 57 -0.85 7.70 -17.91
CA THR A 57 -2.01 7.62 -18.80
C THR A 57 -1.76 8.24 -20.18
N SER A 58 -0.91 9.26 -20.28
CA SER A 58 -0.48 9.82 -21.58
C SER A 58 0.25 8.83 -22.50
N ARG A 59 0.77 7.72 -21.94
CA ARG A 59 1.47 6.66 -22.68
C ARG A 59 0.57 5.46 -22.99
N MET A 60 -0.68 5.47 -22.52
CA MET A 60 -1.63 4.38 -22.73
C MET A 60 -2.11 4.35 -24.19
N PRO A 61 -2.06 3.19 -24.86
CA PRO A 61 -2.71 3.05 -26.16
C PRO A 61 -4.22 3.18 -26.02
N ALA A 62 -4.90 3.63 -27.09
CA ALA A 62 -6.36 3.70 -27.15
C ALA A 62 -7.03 2.38 -26.73
N GLY A 63 -8.20 2.48 -26.09
CA GLY A 63 -9.00 1.36 -25.61
C GLY A 63 -9.29 1.45 -24.10
N MET A 64 -10.36 0.78 -23.67
CA MET A 64 -10.83 0.82 -22.29
C MET A 64 -10.12 -0.20 -21.39
N ILE A 65 -10.22 0.03 -20.08
CA ILE A 65 -9.93 -0.95 -19.03
C ILE A 65 -11.26 -1.56 -18.59
N ASP A 66 -11.36 -2.89 -18.71
CA ASP A 66 -12.55 -3.66 -18.36
C ASP A 66 -12.50 -4.06 -16.88
N ILE A 67 -13.48 -3.64 -16.09
CA ILE A 67 -13.61 -3.98 -14.66
C ILE A 67 -14.80 -4.92 -14.48
N TRP A 68 -14.55 -6.10 -13.94
CA TRP A 68 -15.56 -7.11 -13.65
C TRP A 68 -15.83 -7.16 -12.15
N VAL A 69 -17.08 -6.94 -11.74
CA VAL A 69 -17.48 -6.94 -10.33
C VAL A 69 -18.19 -8.24 -9.99
N CYS A 70 -17.50 -9.13 -9.29
CA CYS A 70 -18.03 -10.42 -8.85
C CYS A 70 -18.77 -10.28 -7.52
N ASP A 71 -19.96 -10.85 -7.40
CA ASP A 71 -20.77 -10.72 -6.19
C ASP A 71 -20.37 -11.73 -5.09
N THR A 72 -19.71 -12.83 -5.47
CA THR A 72 -19.30 -13.90 -4.55
C THR A 72 -17.83 -14.29 -4.75
N GLN A 73 -17.19 -14.78 -3.67
CA GLN A 73 -15.81 -15.28 -3.75
C GLN A 73 -15.65 -16.42 -4.77
N LYS A 74 -16.68 -17.28 -4.89
CA LYS A 74 -16.70 -18.36 -5.87
C LYS A 74 -16.68 -17.83 -7.30
N GLU A 75 -17.46 -16.79 -7.59
CA GLU A 75 -17.48 -16.12 -8.89
C GLU A 75 -16.15 -15.41 -9.18
N PHE A 76 -15.57 -14.76 -8.17
CA PHE A 76 -14.28 -14.11 -8.26
C PHE A 76 -13.16 -15.12 -8.63
N GLN A 77 -13.04 -16.20 -7.87
CA GLN A 77 -12.08 -17.28 -8.13
C GLN A 77 -12.29 -17.91 -9.51
N ALA A 78 -13.54 -18.13 -9.91
CA ALA A 78 -13.90 -18.66 -11.22
C ALA A 78 -13.57 -17.70 -12.37
N SER A 79 -13.53 -16.38 -12.14
CA SER A 79 -13.24 -15.38 -13.18
C SER A 79 -11.74 -15.19 -13.39
N VAL A 80 -10.95 -15.32 -12.32
CA VAL A 80 -9.52 -15.05 -12.32
C VAL A 80 -8.70 -16.13 -13.05
N HIS A 81 -9.07 -17.42 -12.93
CA HIS A 81 -8.37 -18.54 -13.57
C HIS A 81 -6.83 -18.55 -13.35
N ALA A 82 -6.37 -18.04 -12.20
CA ALA A 82 -4.96 -17.95 -11.83
C ALA A 82 -4.79 -18.32 -10.35
N PRO A 83 -3.61 -18.82 -9.92
CA PRO A 83 -3.33 -19.06 -8.51
C PRO A 83 -3.25 -17.70 -7.80
N ILE A 84 -4.36 -17.29 -7.20
CA ILE A 84 -4.45 -16.12 -6.33
C ILE A 84 -4.50 -16.56 -4.87
N GLN A 85 -4.07 -15.66 -3.99
CA GLN A 85 -4.22 -15.88 -2.56
C GLN A 85 -5.71 -15.95 -2.21
N ASP A 86 -6.07 -16.82 -1.25
CA ASP A 86 -7.47 -17.06 -0.88
C ASP A 86 -8.20 -15.79 -0.36
N TRP A 87 -7.43 -14.84 0.18
CA TRP A 87 -7.91 -13.55 0.68
C TRP A 87 -7.86 -12.41 -0.36
N ALA A 88 -7.51 -12.69 -1.62
CA ALA A 88 -7.53 -11.67 -2.66
C ALA A 88 -8.97 -11.18 -2.91
N VAL A 89 -9.12 -9.86 -2.96
CA VAL A 89 -10.40 -9.15 -3.22
C VAL A 89 -10.38 -8.38 -4.53
N GLY A 90 -9.23 -8.36 -5.20
CA GLY A 90 -8.98 -7.74 -6.50
C GLY A 90 -7.92 -8.55 -7.26
N CYS A 91 -7.96 -8.48 -8.58
CA CYS A 91 -6.94 -9.04 -9.46
C CYS A 91 -6.92 -8.32 -10.80
N ALA A 92 -5.77 -7.72 -11.11
CA ALA A 92 -5.48 -7.11 -12.39
C ALA A 92 -4.80 -8.10 -13.36
N PHE A 93 -5.16 -7.99 -14.62
CA PHE A 93 -4.52 -8.60 -15.78
C PHE A 93 -4.01 -7.48 -16.67
N PRO A 94 -2.80 -6.94 -16.39
CA PRO A 94 -2.37 -5.70 -16.99
C PRO A 94 -2.34 -5.73 -18.52
N LEU A 95 -1.84 -6.82 -19.12
CA LEU A 95 -1.68 -6.93 -20.57
C LEU A 95 -3.02 -6.99 -21.33
N SER A 96 -4.07 -7.54 -20.72
CA SER A 96 -5.42 -7.58 -21.29
C SER A 96 -6.32 -6.44 -20.82
N ARG A 97 -5.79 -5.51 -20.01
CA ARG A 97 -6.54 -4.37 -19.42
C ARG A 97 -7.81 -4.82 -18.68
N ARG A 98 -7.74 -5.98 -18.04
CA ARG A 98 -8.87 -6.54 -17.30
C ARG A 98 -8.58 -6.44 -15.82
N ILE A 99 -9.57 -6.01 -15.05
CA ILE A 99 -9.59 -6.02 -13.59
C ILE A 99 -10.78 -6.86 -13.17
N VAL A 100 -10.61 -7.69 -12.16
CA VAL A 100 -11.70 -8.42 -11.51
C VAL A 100 -11.66 -8.03 -10.04
N ILE A 101 -12.80 -7.63 -9.47
CA ILE A 101 -12.91 -7.29 -8.05
C ILE A 101 -14.07 -8.04 -7.41
N LEU A 102 -13.93 -8.37 -6.12
CA LEU A 102 -15.02 -8.84 -5.30
C LEU A 102 -15.85 -7.65 -4.81
N ASN A 103 -17.16 -7.78 -4.87
CA ASN A 103 -18.10 -6.79 -4.36
C ASN A 103 -17.87 -6.53 -2.85
N PRO A 104 -17.61 -5.28 -2.44
CA PRO A 104 -17.26 -4.95 -1.06
C PRO A 104 -18.45 -5.01 -0.08
N LYS A 105 -19.66 -5.37 -0.54
CA LYS A 105 -20.93 -5.38 0.24
C LYS A 105 -20.85 -6.00 1.64
N HIS A 106 -19.90 -6.90 1.88
CA HIS A 106 -19.76 -7.64 3.14
C HIS A 106 -18.88 -6.96 4.21
N ILE A 107 -18.41 -5.72 4.00
CA ILE A 107 -17.45 -5.09 4.93
C ILE A 107 -17.92 -3.73 5.46
N ALA A 108 -17.79 -3.49 6.77
CA ALA A 108 -18.22 -2.25 7.43
C ALA A 108 -17.56 -0.96 6.88
N LEU A 109 -16.42 -1.09 6.20
CA LEU A 109 -15.66 -0.02 5.53
C LEU A 109 -15.68 -0.17 3.99
N ALA A 110 -16.69 -0.86 3.45
CA ALA A 110 -16.82 -1.25 2.04
C ALA A 110 -16.40 -0.19 1.03
N LYS A 111 -16.80 1.07 1.23
CA LYS A 111 -16.50 2.17 0.29
C LYS A 111 -15.01 2.54 0.28
N LEU A 112 -14.38 2.65 1.46
CA LEU A 112 -12.95 2.98 1.54
C LEU A 112 -12.10 1.84 0.98
N GLN A 113 -12.47 0.60 1.28
CA GLN A 113 -11.80 -0.57 0.73
C GLN A 113 -11.99 -0.67 -0.79
N LEU A 114 -13.18 -0.38 -1.31
CA LEU A 114 -13.41 -0.36 -2.75
C LEU A 114 -12.51 0.65 -3.46
N VAL A 115 -12.40 1.87 -2.92
CA VAL A 115 -11.51 2.91 -3.47
C VAL A 115 -10.06 2.43 -3.46
N GLN A 116 -9.60 1.87 -2.34
CA GLN A 116 -8.23 1.36 -2.22
C GLN A 116 -7.95 0.22 -3.21
N VAL A 117 -8.83 -0.79 -3.27
CA VAL A 117 -8.69 -1.92 -4.19
C VAL A 117 -8.73 -1.44 -5.64
N LEU A 118 -9.70 -0.61 -6.04
CA LEU A 118 -9.78 -0.10 -7.41
C LEU A 118 -8.51 0.67 -7.80
N ARG A 119 -8.04 1.59 -6.96
CA ARG A 119 -6.81 2.35 -7.24
C ARG A 119 -5.61 1.42 -7.38
N HIS A 120 -5.49 0.43 -6.49
CA HIS A 120 -4.42 -0.57 -6.54
C HIS A 120 -4.44 -1.39 -7.84
N GLU A 121 -5.60 -1.96 -8.22
CA GLU A 121 -5.73 -2.76 -9.43
C GLU A 121 -5.54 -1.92 -10.71
N ILE A 122 -6.03 -0.68 -10.73
CA ILE A 122 -5.79 0.25 -11.85
C ILE A 122 -4.31 0.58 -11.96
N ALA A 123 -3.60 0.79 -10.85
CA ALA A 123 -2.17 1.06 -10.85
C ALA A 123 -1.39 -0.10 -11.49
N HIS A 124 -1.76 -1.35 -11.20
CA HIS A 124 -1.18 -2.52 -11.90
C HIS A 124 -1.42 -2.48 -13.40
N VAL A 125 -2.65 -2.17 -13.85
CA VAL A 125 -2.96 -2.11 -15.28
C VAL A 125 -2.17 -1.00 -15.97
N LEU A 126 -2.13 0.21 -15.40
CA LEU A 126 -1.38 1.33 -15.95
C LEU A 126 0.12 1.02 -16.03
N PHE A 127 0.69 0.49 -14.94
CA PHE A 127 2.10 0.10 -14.89
C PHE A 127 2.43 -0.98 -15.91
N GLY A 128 1.65 -2.06 -15.96
CA GLY A 128 1.90 -3.17 -16.89
C GLY A 128 1.66 -2.80 -18.36
N GLN A 129 0.75 -1.87 -18.66
CA GLN A 129 0.58 -1.34 -20.01
C GLN A 129 1.73 -0.42 -20.44
N CYS A 130 2.38 0.27 -19.50
CA CYS A 130 3.58 1.06 -19.76
C CYS A 130 4.80 0.16 -19.99
N THR A 131 4.96 -0.93 -19.24
CA THR A 131 6.17 -1.79 -19.32
C THR A 131 6.04 -2.95 -20.31
N ARG A 132 4.81 -3.38 -20.62
CA ARG A 132 4.48 -4.41 -21.63
C ARG A 132 5.35 -5.67 -21.55
N LYS A 133 6.35 -5.79 -22.43
CA LYS A 133 7.16 -7.00 -22.59
C LYS A 133 8.05 -7.26 -21.37
N THR A 134 8.51 -6.21 -20.70
CA THR A 134 9.42 -6.32 -19.56
C THR A 134 8.68 -6.65 -18.27
N VAL A 135 7.34 -6.53 -18.21
CA VAL A 135 6.55 -6.74 -16.98
C VAL A 135 6.79 -8.11 -16.32
N ARG A 136 7.12 -9.14 -17.09
CA ARG A 136 7.37 -10.50 -16.58
C ARG A 136 8.74 -10.67 -15.90
N GLU A 137 9.62 -9.71 -16.09
CA GLU A 137 10.99 -9.70 -15.57
C GLU A 137 11.13 -8.77 -14.36
N ILE A 138 10.08 -8.02 -14.04
CA ILE A 138 10.06 -7.09 -12.90
C ILE A 138 9.81 -7.90 -11.61
N PRO A 139 10.62 -7.70 -10.56
CA PRO A 139 10.39 -8.29 -9.24
C PRO A 139 8.99 -8.00 -8.70
N LEU A 140 8.37 -9.02 -8.11
CA LEU A 140 7.03 -8.90 -7.54
C LEU A 140 6.97 -7.82 -6.45
N TRP A 141 7.98 -7.72 -5.58
CA TRP A 141 8.02 -6.65 -4.58
C TRP A 141 7.93 -5.24 -5.18
N PHE A 142 8.49 -5.03 -6.38
CA PHE A 142 8.43 -3.72 -7.04
C PHE A 142 7.07 -3.51 -7.69
N ILE A 143 6.49 -4.55 -8.31
CA ILE A 143 5.14 -4.51 -8.89
C ILE A 143 4.10 -4.14 -7.83
N GLU A 144 4.17 -4.77 -6.65
CA GLU A 144 3.27 -4.49 -5.53
C GLU A 144 3.56 -3.14 -4.90
N GLY A 145 4.84 -2.86 -4.61
CA GLY A 145 5.24 -1.61 -3.98
C GLY A 145 4.87 -0.37 -4.81
N ILE A 146 5.04 -0.43 -6.14
CA ILE A 146 4.69 0.69 -7.01
C ILE A 146 3.18 0.86 -7.15
N ALA A 147 2.41 -0.23 -7.16
CA ALA A 147 0.96 -0.17 -7.17
C ALA A 147 0.41 0.45 -5.88
N ILE A 148 0.92 0.00 -4.72
CA ILE A 148 0.61 0.57 -3.41
C ILE A 148 0.96 2.07 -3.36
N TYR A 149 2.14 2.43 -3.86
CA TYR A 149 2.62 3.81 -3.86
C TYR A 149 1.73 4.72 -4.72
N PHE A 150 1.43 4.34 -5.98
CA PHE A 150 0.57 5.14 -6.84
C PHE A 150 -0.88 5.18 -6.39
N ALA A 151 -1.40 4.09 -5.83
CA ALA A 151 -2.74 4.05 -5.28
C ALA A 151 -2.92 4.92 -4.02
N GLU A 152 -1.81 5.40 -3.44
CA GLU A 152 -1.76 6.05 -2.13
C GLU A 152 -2.43 5.18 -1.05
N GLU A 153 -2.21 3.88 -1.13
CA GLU A 153 -2.91 2.92 -0.29
C GLU A 153 -2.39 2.98 1.15
N TRP A 154 -3.32 3.20 2.08
CA TRP A 154 -3.03 3.28 3.50
C TRP A 154 -3.71 2.15 4.28
N VAL A 155 -2.89 1.22 4.76
CA VAL A 155 -3.31 0.08 5.59
C VAL A 155 -2.50 0.11 6.89
N PRO A 156 -3.08 0.55 8.03
CA PRO A 156 -2.34 0.70 9.29
C PRO A 156 -1.61 -0.57 9.74
N SER A 157 -2.20 -1.74 9.52
CA SER A 157 -1.60 -3.01 9.90
C SER A 157 -0.29 -3.31 9.17
N ARG A 158 -0.03 -2.75 7.97
CA ARG A 158 1.26 -2.93 7.28
C ARG A 158 2.41 -2.30 8.07
N HIS A 159 2.19 -1.12 8.63
CA HIS A 159 3.19 -0.44 9.45
C HIS A 159 3.48 -1.23 10.74
N GLU A 160 2.44 -1.74 11.41
CA GLU A 160 2.60 -2.59 12.60
C GLU A 160 3.33 -3.90 12.28
N THR A 161 2.99 -4.56 11.17
CA THR A 161 3.66 -5.77 10.68
C THR A 161 5.13 -5.50 10.40
N LEU A 162 5.45 -4.42 9.69
CA LEU A 162 6.84 -4.06 9.39
C LEU A 162 7.63 -3.81 10.68
N LEU A 163 7.10 -3.00 11.61
CA LEU A 163 7.74 -2.72 12.89
C LEU A 163 8.02 -4.01 13.68
N LYS A 164 7.03 -4.90 13.78
CA LYS A 164 7.19 -6.20 14.44
C LYS A 164 8.38 -6.97 13.87
N HIS A 165 8.50 -7.05 12.54
CA HIS A 165 9.56 -7.80 11.86
C HIS A 165 10.93 -7.13 11.91
N ILE A 166 10.98 -5.79 11.96
CA ILE A 166 12.21 -5.05 12.27
C ILE A 166 12.74 -5.48 13.66
N PHE A 167 11.87 -5.52 14.68
CA PHE A 167 12.29 -5.88 16.04
C PHE A 167 12.69 -7.35 16.21
N SER A 168 11.98 -8.27 15.56
CA SER A 168 12.35 -9.69 15.57
C SER A 168 13.47 -10.04 14.61
N ARG A 169 14.05 -9.05 13.89
CA ARG A 169 15.11 -9.25 12.89
C ARG A 169 14.73 -10.30 11.84
N SER A 170 13.49 -10.24 11.38
CA SER A 170 12.88 -11.19 10.45
C SER A 170 12.32 -10.49 9.22
N ILE A 171 13.05 -9.47 8.75
CA ILE A 171 12.84 -8.81 7.46
C ILE A 171 13.34 -9.73 6.36
N LEU A 172 12.55 -9.91 5.31
CA LEU A 172 12.93 -10.73 4.18
C LEU A 172 13.85 -9.91 3.26
N PRO A 173 14.91 -10.53 2.72
CA PRO A 173 15.71 -9.88 1.69
C PRO A 173 14.90 -9.77 0.39
N LEU A 174 15.06 -8.68 -0.37
CA LEU A 174 14.23 -8.43 -1.56
C LEU A 174 14.32 -9.53 -2.63
N HIS A 175 15.44 -10.25 -2.71
CA HIS A 175 15.59 -11.37 -3.65
C HIS A 175 14.61 -12.53 -3.38
N GLU A 176 14.18 -12.72 -2.12
CA GLU A 176 13.15 -13.72 -1.78
C GLU A 176 11.75 -13.30 -2.26
N LEU A 177 11.55 -12.01 -2.54
CA LEU A 177 10.29 -11.43 -2.98
C LEU A 177 10.24 -11.12 -4.49
N GLU A 178 11.21 -11.61 -5.28
CA GLU A 178 11.23 -11.33 -6.71
C GLU A 178 10.17 -12.11 -7.50
N ARG A 179 9.93 -13.37 -7.13
CA ARG A 179 9.10 -14.29 -7.93
C ARG A 179 7.77 -14.65 -7.29
N SER A 180 7.71 -14.66 -5.97
CA SER A 180 6.51 -15.05 -5.23
C SER A 180 6.57 -14.51 -3.81
N PHE A 181 5.41 -14.20 -3.24
CA PHE A 181 5.29 -13.93 -1.81
C PHE A 181 5.10 -15.23 -1.02
N PRO A 182 5.37 -15.21 0.31
CA PRO A 182 5.07 -16.33 1.18
C PRO A 182 3.60 -16.78 1.07
N ARG A 183 3.35 -18.08 1.21
CA ARG A 183 2.00 -18.66 1.09
C ARG A 183 1.10 -18.40 2.30
N THR A 184 1.71 -18.11 3.45
CA THR A 184 0.96 -17.81 4.67
C THR A 184 0.49 -16.37 4.62
N GLN A 185 -0.71 -16.08 5.12
CA GLN A 185 -1.25 -14.72 5.18
C GLN A 185 -0.30 -13.75 5.88
N ALA A 186 0.22 -14.14 7.06
CA ALA A 186 1.18 -13.31 7.80
C ALA A 186 2.48 -13.03 7.02
N GLY A 187 2.97 -14.00 6.22
CA GLY A 187 4.16 -13.79 5.40
C GLY A 187 3.89 -12.93 4.18
N ALA A 188 2.71 -13.06 3.55
CA ALA A 188 2.29 -12.16 2.48
C ALA A 188 2.08 -10.72 2.99
N ASP A 189 1.47 -10.56 4.16
CA ASP A 189 1.28 -9.24 4.80
C ASP A 189 2.64 -8.54 5.04
N LEU A 190 3.66 -9.30 5.46
CA LEU A 190 5.03 -8.79 5.56
C LEU A 190 5.58 -8.40 4.20
N ALA A 191 5.47 -9.26 3.19
CA ALA A 191 5.97 -8.98 1.86
C ALA A 191 5.33 -7.71 1.25
N TYR A 192 4.03 -7.50 1.44
CA TYR A 192 3.35 -6.25 1.06
C TYR A 192 3.87 -5.04 1.85
N ALA A 193 4.11 -5.19 3.15
CA ALA A 193 4.64 -4.12 3.99
C ALA A 193 6.08 -3.72 3.58
N GLU A 194 6.94 -4.70 3.28
CA GLU A 194 8.30 -4.50 2.79
C GLU A 194 8.31 -3.87 1.39
N SER A 195 7.44 -4.35 0.49
CA SER A 195 7.25 -3.79 -0.85
C SER A 195 6.82 -2.32 -0.81
N GLN A 196 5.86 -1.99 0.06
CA GLN A 196 5.43 -0.61 0.28
C GLN A 196 6.57 0.25 0.81
N ASP A 197 7.25 -0.20 1.85
CA ASP A 197 8.28 0.59 2.51
C ASP A 197 9.51 0.79 1.64
N THR A 198 9.96 -0.25 0.92
CA THR A 198 11.12 -0.14 0.04
C THR A 198 10.86 0.86 -1.08
N VAL A 199 9.72 0.79 -1.79
CA VAL A 199 9.41 1.77 -2.85
C VAL A 199 9.25 3.19 -2.28
N ARG A 200 8.64 3.33 -1.10
CA ARG A 200 8.57 4.62 -0.41
C ARG A 200 9.97 5.16 -0.10
N TRP A 201 10.87 4.32 0.43
CA TRP A 201 12.24 4.72 0.75
C TRP A 201 13.02 5.12 -0.50
N LEU A 202 12.85 4.41 -1.62
CA LEU A 202 13.42 4.81 -2.90
C LEU A 202 13.01 6.24 -3.29
N VAL A 203 11.72 6.57 -3.14
CA VAL A 203 11.21 7.91 -3.42
C VAL A 203 11.73 8.94 -2.42
N GLU A 204 11.84 8.59 -1.14
CA GLU A 204 12.41 9.48 -0.11
C GLU A 204 13.86 9.88 -0.44
N VAL A 205 14.66 8.94 -0.95
CA VAL A 205 16.09 9.14 -1.20
C VAL A 205 16.39 9.71 -2.60
N LYS A 206 15.64 9.30 -3.63
CA LYS A 206 15.90 9.67 -5.03
C LYS A 206 14.91 10.68 -5.60
N GLY A 207 13.85 11.00 -4.85
CA GLY A 207 12.74 11.82 -5.33
C GLY A 207 11.72 11.03 -6.16
N ARG A 208 10.50 11.58 -6.29
CA ARG A 208 9.38 10.91 -6.96
C ARG A 208 9.66 10.58 -8.44
N ASP A 209 10.44 11.41 -9.12
CA ASP A 209 10.73 11.26 -10.55
C ASP A 209 11.53 9.99 -10.89
N VAL A 210 12.17 9.36 -9.88
CA VAL A 210 12.88 8.09 -10.05
C VAL A 210 11.94 6.98 -10.57
N LEU A 211 10.69 6.94 -10.09
CA LEU A 211 9.73 5.91 -10.49
C LEU A 211 9.33 6.07 -11.96
N PHE A 212 9.10 7.31 -12.40
CA PHE A 212 8.76 7.59 -13.79
C PHE A 212 9.95 7.36 -14.73
N SER A 213 11.17 7.63 -14.27
CA SER A 213 12.41 7.33 -15.01
C SER A 213 12.62 5.82 -15.17
N LEU A 214 12.39 5.04 -14.12
CA LEU A 214 12.39 3.56 -14.20
C LEU A 214 11.35 3.05 -15.20
N ILE A 215 10.12 3.57 -15.14
CA ILE A 215 9.07 3.18 -16.08
C ILE A 215 9.45 3.52 -17.52
N ALA A 216 10.12 4.65 -17.75
CA ALA A 216 10.58 5.04 -19.09
C ALA A 216 11.65 4.07 -19.64
N GLU A 217 12.63 3.68 -18.82
CA GLU A 217 13.63 2.67 -19.20
C GLU A 217 13.00 1.30 -19.49
N LEU A 218 12.09 0.85 -18.62
CA LEU A 218 11.35 -0.41 -18.80
C LEU A 218 10.47 -0.39 -20.05
N HIS A 219 9.88 0.76 -20.37
CA HIS A 219 9.11 0.97 -21.60
C HIS A 219 10.00 0.90 -22.85
N ALA A 220 11.23 1.43 -22.77
CA ALA A 220 12.21 1.35 -23.85
C ALA A 220 12.73 -0.08 -24.10
N GLY A 221 12.50 -0.99 -23.15
CA GLY A 221 12.85 -2.41 -23.26
C GLY A 221 14.07 -2.82 -22.46
N SER A 222 14.61 -1.93 -21.62
CA SER A 222 15.66 -2.27 -20.64
C SER A 222 15.13 -3.33 -19.68
N ASN A 223 15.93 -4.36 -19.39
CA ASN A 223 15.59 -5.32 -18.33
C ASN A 223 15.59 -4.59 -16.97
N PHE A 224 14.87 -5.14 -15.99
CA PHE A 224 14.66 -4.44 -14.72
C PHE A 224 15.96 -4.11 -13.97
N SER A 225 16.91 -5.05 -13.90
CA SER A 225 18.18 -4.82 -13.19
C SER A 225 18.98 -3.68 -13.81
N THR A 226 19.12 -3.69 -15.15
CA THR A 226 19.83 -2.63 -15.89
C THR A 226 19.11 -1.28 -15.77
N ALA A 227 17.79 -1.25 -15.89
CA ALA A 227 17.01 -0.03 -15.72
C ALA A 227 17.17 0.54 -14.29
N PHE A 228 17.13 -0.35 -13.29
CA PHE A 228 17.29 0.02 -11.90
C PHE A 228 18.67 0.60 -11.62
N GLU A 229 19.73 -0.09 -12.02
CA GLU A 229 21.09 0.41 -11.84
C GLU A 229 21.34 1.74 -12.57
N THR A 230 20.81 1.87 -13.79
CA THR A 230 20.97 3.11 -14.60
C THR A 230 20.29 4.31 -13.95
N VAL A 231 19.08 4.14 -13.44
CA VAL A 231 18.27 5.25 -12.90
C VAL A 231 18.58 5.53 -11.43
N VAL A 232 18.76 4.48 -10.62
CA VAL A 232 18.97 4.59 -9.17
C VAL A 232 20.45 4.79 -8.85
N GLY A 233 21.36 4.30 -9.70
CA GLY A 233 22.81 4.32 -9.48
C GLY A 233 23.32 3.23 -8.55
N TRP A 234 22.45 2.28 -8.17
CA TRP A 234 22.78 1.12 -7.33
C TRP A 234 22.21 -0.13 -7.97
N ASP A 235 22.95 -1.24 -7.90
CA ASP A 235 22.38 -2.54 -8.21
C ASP A 235 21.36 -2.98 -7.13
N LEU A 236 20.58 -4.02 -7.44
CA LEU A 236 19.50 -4.49 -6.56
C LEU A 236 20.02 -5.02 -5.22
N ALA A 237 21.22 -5.61 -5.18
CA ALA A 237 21.80 -6.16 -3.96
C ALA A 237 22.24 -5.04 -3.00
N THR A 238 22.90 -4.02 -3.54
CA THR A 238 23.29 -2.81 -2.82
C THR A 238 22.05 -2.08 -2.31
N TYR A 239 21.03 -1.95 -3.15
CA TYR A 239 19.76 -1.34 -2.75
C TYR A 239 19.08 -2.08 -1.59
N ASP A 240 19.01 -3.42 -1.63
CA ASP A 240 18.47 -4.26 -0.56
C ASP A 240 19.24 -4.08 0.77
N ILE A 241 20.58 -3.98 0.71
CA ILE A 241 21.41 -3.71 1.90
C ILE A 241 21.09 -2.32 2.47
N LEU A 242 21.21 -1.27 1.65
CA LEU A 242 21.01 0.11 2.09
C LEU A 242 19.58 0.36 2.63
N TRP A 243 18.58 -0.22 1.97
CA TRP A 243 17.19 -0.14 2.44
C TRP A 243 17.03 -0.77 3.81
N ARG A 244 17.55 -1.99 4.04
CA ARG A 244 17.42 -2.67 5.34
C ARG A 244 18.20 -1.96 6.45
N GLU A 245 19.36 -1.39 6.15
CA GLU A 245 20.10 -0.53 7.10
C GLU A 245 19.25 0.69 7.50
N SER A 246 18.59 1.32 6.52
CA SER A 246 17.71 2.48 6.75
C SER A 246 16.53 2.16 7.68
N LEU A 247 16.04 0.92 7.70
CA LEU A 247 14.90 0.53 8.56
C LEU A 247 15.24 0.75 10.04
N THR A 248 16.46 0.40 10.44
CA THR A 248 16.89 0.59 11.83
C THR A 248 16.94 2.08 12.15
N GLU A 249 17.52 2.90 11.29
CA GLU A 249 17.66 4.34 11.52
C GLU A 249 16.30 5.08 11.54
N ARG A 250 15.39 4.72 10.64
CA ARG A 250 14.06 5.35 10.52
C ARG A 250 13.11 4.93 11.64
N TYR A 251 13.21 3.69 12.13
CA TYR A 251 12.25 3.12 13.07
C TYR A 251 12.79 2.91 14.50
N GLN A 252 14.08 3.15 14.77
CA GLN A 252 14.67 3.06 16.13
C GLN A 252 13.94 3.95 17.15
N TRP A 253 13.54 5.17 16.78
CA TRP A 253 12.83 6.06 17.70
C TRP A 253 11.38 5.65 17.89
N ALA A 254 10.71 5.16 16.84
CA ALA A 254 9.38 4.60 16.93
C ALA A 254 9.32 3.44 17.94
N SER A 255 10.40 2.67 18.10
CA SER A 255 10.52 1.62 19.13
C SER A 255 10.47 2.13 20.57
N LEU A 256 11.05 3.30 20.82
CA LEU A 256 11.15 3.88 22.16
C LEU A 256 9.78 4.41 22.62
N PHE A 257 8.96 4.86 21.67
CA PHE A 257 7.62 5.36 21.94
C PHE A 257 6.51 4.31 21.75
N SER A 258 6.74 3.21 21.02
CA SER A 258 5.73 2.14 20.88
C SER A 258 5.67 1.21 22.09
N ASN A 259 6.73 1.15 22.90
CA ASN A 259 6.77 0.35 24.10
C ASN A 259 6.15 1.10 25.29
N SER A 260 4.91 0.72 25.65
CA SER A 260 4.16 1.24 26.79
C SER A 260 4.99 1.25 28.09
N TYR A 261 5.86 0.25 28.31
CA TYR A 261 6.70 0.19 29.50
C TYR A 261 7.81 1.24 29.52
N VAL A 262 8.37 1.61 28.36
CA VAL A 262 9.40 2.66 28.26
C VAL A 262 8.75 4.03 28.45
N LEU A 263 7.57 4.24 27.87
CA LEU A 263 6.77 5.45 28.08
C LEU A 263 6.36 5.61 29.55
N TRP A 264 5.65 4.64 30.11
CA TRP A 264 5.17 4.71 31.50
C TRP A 264 6.32 4.63 32.52
N GLY A 265 7.38 3.87 32.21
CA GLY A 265 8.60 3.84 33.01
C GLY A 265 9.32 5.20 33.00
N GLY A 266 9.37 5.89 31.86
CA GLY A 266 9.89 7.26 31.74
C GLY A 266 9.08 8.27 32.55
N PHE A 267 7.74 8.24 32.44
CA PHE A 267 6.86 9.07 33.26
C PHE A 267 7.00 8.76 34.76
N GLY A 268 7.07 7.48 35.13
CA GLY A 268 7.32 7.05 36.51
C GLY A 268 8.67 7.53 37.04
N GLY A 269 9.72 7.45 36.22
CA GLY A 269 11.06 7.96 36.55
C GLY A 269 11.07 9.47 36.76
N LEU A 270 10.44 10.24 35.88
CA LEU A 270 10.30 11.70 36.03
C LEU A 270 9.50 12.07 37.28
N ALA A 271 8.41 11.35 37.56
CA ALA A 271 7.63 11.55 38.78
C ALA A 271 8.45 11.23 40.05
N LEU A 272 9.24 10.16 40.03
CA LEU A 272 10.13 9.79 41.13
C LEU A 272 11.23 10.83 41.35
N ILE A 273 11.88 11.30 40.29
CA ILE A 273 12.89 12.37 40.38
C ILE A 273 12.24 13.65 40.93
N GLY A 274 11.08 14.04 40.40
CA GLY A 274 10.31 15.18 40.91
C GLY A 274 9.97 15.03 42.39
N TYR A 275 9.51 13.85 42.80
CA TYR A 275 9.25 13.52 44.19
C TYR A 275 10.51 13.63 45.06
N LEU A 276 11.63 13.06 44.65
CA LEU A 276 12.90 13.11 45.37
C LEU A 276 13.42 14.55 45.50
N VAL A 277 13.32 15.35 44.43
CA VAL A 277 13.69 16.78 44.45
C VAL A 277 12.79 17.55 45.43
N CYS A 278 11.48 17.37 45.36
CA CYS A 278 10.52 18.00 46.28
C CYS A 278 10.76 17.56 47.73
N TRP A 279 11.01 16.29 47.95
CA TRP A 279 11.32 15.72 49.26
C TRP A 279 12.59 16.32 49.85
N ASN A 280 13.65 16.42 49.04
CA ASN A 280 14.92 17.00 49.49
C ASN A 280 14.79 18.51 49.76
N ARG A 281 14.02 19.24 48.92
CA ARG A 281 13.68 20.65 49.18
C ARG A 281 12.89 20.81 50.48
N ARG A 282 11.89 19.95 50.73
CA ARG A 282 11.08 19.97 51.96
C ARG A 282 11.92 19.68 53.21
N ARG A 283 12.81 18.68 53.16
CA ARG A 283 13.75 18.40 54.26
C ARG A 283 14.63 19.61 54.57
N ARG A 284 15.21 20.25 53.54
CA ARG A 284 16.03 21.45 53.72
C ARG A 284 15.26 22.60 54.35
N HIS A 285 13.99 22.79 53.98
CA HIS A 285 13.12 23.81 54.57
C HIS A 285 12.81 23.53 56.04
N LEU A 286 12.44 22.29 56.38
CA LEU A 286 12.16 21.88 57.76
C LEU A 286 13.40 22.00 58.66
N ASN A 287 14.58 21.64 58.16
CA ASN A 287 15.84 21.80 58.91
C ASN A 287 16.16 23.28 59.20
N LYS A 288 15.83 24.19 58.28
CA LYS A 288 15.97 25.64 58.51
C LYS A 288 15.01 26.13 59.60
N LEU A 289 13.75 25.69 59.57
CA LEU A 289 12.76 26.04 60.60
C LEU A 289 13.19 25.52 61.99
N ALA A 290 13.68 24.28 62.07
CA ALA A 290 14.16 23.70 63.33
C ALA A 290 15.42 24.41 63.88
N GLN A 291 16.31 24.88 63.01
CA GLN A 291 17.44 25.74 63.42
C GLN A 291 16.95 27.09 63.93
N GLN A 292 15.95 27.69 63.28
CA GLN A 292 15.34 28.93 63.74
C GLN A 292 14.67 28.78 65.10
N GLU A 293 13.91 27.70 65.33
CA GLU A 293 13.24 27.39 66.59
C GLU A 293 14.22 27.15 67.74
N ASN A 294 15.37 26.53 67.47
CA ASN A 294 16.46 26.38 68.45
C ASN A 294 17.26 27.67 68.68
N SER A 295 17.14 28.65 67.79
CA SER A 295 17.73 29.99 67.96
C SER A 295 16.77 31.02 68.55
N ILE A 296 15.51 30.65 68.83
CA ILE A 296 14.58 31.49 69.58
C ILE A 296 15.08 31.56 71.03
N ASP A 297 15.32 32.79 71.47
CA ASP A 297 15.84 33.15 72.79
C ASP A 297 15.05 32.43 73.92
N PRO A 298 15.71 31.80 74.92
CA PRO A 298 15.04 31.15 76.05
C PRO A 298 14.03 32.06 76.78
N PHE A 299 14.13 33.37 76.60
CA PHE A 299 13.21 34.38 77.14
C PHE A 299 11.74 34.18 76.76
N PHE A 300 11.43 33.52 75.63
CA PHE A 300 10.05 33.30 75.16
C PHE A 300 9.50 31.90 75.46
N ARG A 301 10.24 31.05 76.20
CA ARG A 301 9.76 29.72 76.65
C ARG A 301 9.05 29.86 78.00
N PHE A 302 7.75 30.20 77.98
CA PHE A 302 6.83 30.06 79.13
C PHE A 302 6.09 28.73 79.07
#